data_AF-A0A497A2G4-F1
#
_entry.id   AF-A0A497A2G4-F1
#
_cell.length_a   1.000
_cell.length_b   1.000
_cell.length_c   1.000
_cell.angle_alpha   90.00
_cell.angle_beta   90.00
_cell.angle_gamma   90.00
#
_symmetry.space_group_name_H-M   'P 1'
#
loop_
_entity.id
_entity.type
_entity.pdbx_description
1 polymer ?
#
loop_
_entity_poly.entity_id
_entity_poly.type
_entity_poly.pdbx_seq_one_letter_code
_entity_poly.pdbx_strand_id
1 'polypeptide(L)'
;MKGLVTIYAAIVMIILSAIIGCSAPTPTPGKSHLLMARVLHDDSISIKAGETKSLDVTLETRKSGPGRVIYEISGAPEGLEVTIEPSQFMAQPETVYHSTITIKASPELAPGEYRLSFGQNFEKVFSGVGYITVNVE
;
A
#
# COMPACT_ATOMS: atom_id res chain seq x y z
N MET A 1 -9.65 45.79 -28.38
CA MET A 1 -9.12 44.98 -27.25
C MET A 1 -10.18 43.96 -26.77
N LYS A 2 -10.57 43.01 -27.61
CA LYS A 2 -11.51 41.92 -27.25
C LYS A 2 -11.06 40.53 -27.76
N GLY A 3 -9.93 40.45 -28.47
CA GLY A 3 -9.42 39.20 -29.04
C GLY A 3 -8.34 38.49 -28.21
N LEU A 4 -7.78 39.14 -27.19
CA LEU A 4 -6.67 38.57 -26.41
C LEU A 4 -7.15 37.70 -25.24
N VAL A 5 -8.34 37.96 -24.70
CA VAL A 5 -8.89 37.24 -23.53
C VAL A 5 -9.43 35.86 -23.90
N THR A 6 -9.94 35.70 -25.13
CA THR A 6 -10.48 34.41 -25.62
C THR A 6 -9.40 33.36 -25.83
N ILE A 7 -8.15 33.78 -26.12
CA ILE A 7 -7.03 32.85 -26.34
C ILE A 7 -6.55 32.25 -25.00
N TYR A 8 -6.57 33.02 -23.92
CA TYR A 8 -6.15 32.54 -22.60
C TYR A 8 -7.08 31.48 -22.02
N ALA A 9 -8.40 31.60 -22.24
CA ALA A 9 -9.36 30.61 -21.77
C ALA A 9 -9.22 29.25 -22.48
N ALA A 10 -8.78 29.24 -23.74
CA ALA A 10 -8.57 28.01 -24.51
C ALA A 10 -7.27 27.28 -24.13
N ILE A 11 -6.21 28.02 -23.73
CA ILE A 11 -4.91 27.45 -23.38
C ILE A 11 -4.92 26.81 -21.98
N VAL A 12 -5.69 27.36 -21.03
CA VAL A 12 -5.77 26.81 -19.66
C VAL A 12 -6.58 25.50 -19.59
N MET A 13 -7.44 25.22 -20.57
CA MET A 13 -8.20 23.96 -20.67
C MET A 13 -7.39 22.78 -21.25
N ILE A 14 -6.18 23.01 -21.77
CA ILE A 14 -5.35 21.95 -22.39
C ILE A 14 -4.40 21.27 -21.37
N ILE A 15 -4.29 21.80 -20.14
CA ILE A 15 -3.44 21.22 -19.09
C ILE A 15 -4.29 20.42 -18.07
N LEU A 16 -5.38 19.78 -18.50
CA LEU A 16 -6.26 18.95 -17.65
C LEU A 16 -6.27 17.46 -18.01
N SER A 17 -5.39 16.97 -18.89
CA SER A 17 -5.43 15.56 -19.27
C SER A 17 -4.04 14.94 -19.44
N ALA A 18 -3.17 15.13 -18.45
CA ALA A 18 -2.04 14.25 -18.24
C ALA A 18 -2.49 13.00 -17.46
N ILE A 19 -3.29 12.18 -18.17
CA ILE A 19 -3.25 10.72 -18.20
C ILE A 19 -2.85 10.06 -16.88
N ILE A 20 -3.87 9.71 -16.10
CA ILE A 20 -3.84 8.56 -15.19
C ILE A 20 -3.64 7.33 -16.07
N GLY A 21 -2.38 7.01 -16.35
CA GLY A 21 -1.93 5.79 -17.00
C GLY A 21 -1.43 4.81 -15.95
N CYS A 22 -2.28 4.41 -15.00
CA CYS A 22 -2.00 3.21 -14.20
C CYS A 22 -2.38 1.99 -15.04
N SER A 23 -1.72 1.79 -16.19
CA SER A 23 -1.78 0.50 -16.87
C SER A 23 -0.74 -0.38 -16.20
N ALA A 24 -1.19 -1.23 -15.27
CA ALA A 24 -0.39 -2.36 -14.82
C ALA A 24 0.14 -3.08 -16.07
N PRO A 25 1.44 -3.41 -16.14
CA PRO A 25 2.01 -4.03 -17.33
C PRO A 25 1.21 -5.30 -17.66
N THR A 26 0.61 -5.36 -18.85
CA THR A 26 -0.10 -6.55 -19.31
C THR A 26 0.89 -7.72 -19.34
N PRO A 27 0.61 -8.83 -18.65
CA PRO A 27 1.54 -9.95 -18.62
C PRO A 27 1.71 -10.49 -20.03
N THR A 28 2.95 -10.66 -20.48
CA THR A 28 3.27 -11.33 -21.74
C THR A 28 2.66 -12.73 -21.70
N PRO A 29 1.83 -13.14 -22.67
CA PRO A 29 1.27 -14.49 -22.71
C PRO A 29 2.36 -15.55 -22.53
N GLY A 30 2.16 -16.48 -21.59
CA GLY A 30 3.14 -17.52 -21.22
C GLY A 30 4.07 -17.18 -20.05
N LYS A 31 4.07 -15.94 -19.53
CA LYS A 31 4.83 -15.59 -18.31
C LYS A 31 4.06 -16.05 -17.06
N SER A 32 4.60 -17.03 -16.35
CA SER A 32 4.01 -17.55 -15.12
C SER A 32 4.30 -16.65 -13.90
N HIS A 33 3.26 -16.30 -13.13
CA HIS A 33 3.39 -15.58 -11.86
C HIS A 33 3.74 -16.51 -10.68
N LEU A 34 3.98 -17.81 -10.92
CA LEU A 34 4.34 -18.77 -9.89
C LEU A 34 5.69 -18.47 -9.23
N LEU A 35 6.61 -17.80 -9.95
CA LEU A 35 7.95 -17.50 -9.45
C LEU A 35 8.11 -16.06 -8.93
N MET A 36 7.05 -15.25 -9.02
CA MET A 36 7.06 -13.86 -8.56
C MET A 36 6.92 -13.77 -7.05
N ALA A 37 7.59 -12.78 -6.47
CA ALA A 37 7.48 -12.47 -5.05
C ALA A 37 6.03 -12.15 -4.66
N ARG A 38 5.67 -12.44 -3.41
CA ARG A 38 4.33 -12.20 -2.85
C ARG A 38 4.42 -11.70 -1.42
N VAL A 39 3.58 -10.74 -1.09
CA VAL A 39 3.34 -10.30 0.30
C VAL A 39 2.02 -10.91 0.75
N LEU A 40 2.03 -11.57 1.90
CA LEU A 40 0.89 -12.24 2.51
C LEU A 40 0.59 -11.57 3.85
N HIS A 41 -0.66 -11.24 4.10
CA HIS A 41 -1.18 -10.73 5.37
C HIS A 41 -2.70 -10.95 5.40
N ASP A 42 -3.31 -10.85 6.57
CA ASP A 42 -4.77 -10.83 6.67
C ASP A 42 -5.32 -9.49 6.18
N ASP A 43 -6.43 -9.52 5.45
CA ASP A 43 -7.07 -8.32 4.90
C ASP A 43 -7.89 -7.55 5.96
N SER A 44 -8.20 -8.18 7.10
CA SER A 44 -9.00 -7.56 8.15
C SER A 44 -8.65 -8.04 9.56
N ILE A 45 -8.95 -7.20 10.55
CA ILE A 45 -8.80 -7.49 11.98
C ILE A 45 -9.89 -6.79 12.79
N SER A 46 -10.47 -7.48 13.77
CA SER A 46 -11.35 -6.87 14.77
C SER A 46 -10.56 -6.51 16.03
N ILE A 47 -10.79 -5.34 16.61
CA ILE A 47 -10.14 -4.83 17.82
C ILE A 47 -11.14 -4.03 18.65
N LYS A 48 -10.99 -3.99 19.98
CA LYS A 48 -11.78 -3.12 20.84
C LYS A 48 -11.12 -1.76 21.04
N ALA A 49 -11.90 -0.74 21.35
CA ALA A 49 -11.34 0.54 21.80
C ALA A 49 -10.41 0.33 23.01
N GLY A 50 -9.21 0.93 22.97
CA GLY A 50 -8.17 0.76 23.99
C GLY A 50 -7.31 -0.50 23.86
N GLU A 51 -7.59 -1.39 22.90
CA GLU A 51 -6.82 -2.62 22.69
C GLU A 51 -5.63 -2.40 21.74
N THR A 52 -4.64 -3.30 21.83
CA THR A 52 -3.55 -3.43 20.87
C THR A 52 -3.54 -4.83 20.28
N LYS A 53 -3.42 -4.95 18.96
CA LYS A 53 -3.28 -6.22 18.24
C LYS A 53 -2.17 -6.15 17.20
N SER A 54 -1.71 -7.32 16.78
CA SER A 54 -0.69 -7.47 15.75
C SER A 54 -1.17 -8.32 14.59
N LEU A 55 -0.66 -8.02 13.40
CA LEU A 55 -0.83 -8.81 12.17
C LEU A 55 0.54 -9.19 11.61
N ASP A 56 0.70 -10.45 11.23
CA ASP A 56 1.92 -10.90 10.57
C ASP A 56 1.87 -10.60 9.07
N VAL A 57 2.98 -10.07 8.56
CA VAL A 57 3.22 -9.82 7.14
C VAL A 57 4.37 -10.69 6.69
N THR A 58 4.15 -11.52 5.69
CA THR A 58 5.16 -12.42 5.14
C THR A 58 5.49 -12.06 3.71
N LEU A 59 6.76 -11.78 3.41
CA LEU A 59 7.25 -11.66 2.04
C LEU A 59 7.97 -12.95 1.63
N GLU A 60 7.41 -13.63 0.63
CA GLU A 60 8.08 -14.71 -0.09
C GLU A 60 8.76 -14.12 -1.33
N THR A 61 10.10 -14.07 -1.39
CA THR A 61 10.78 -13.48 -2.55
C THR A 61 10.83 -14.40 -3.77
N ARG A 62 10.83 -15.72 -3.54
CA ARG A 62 10.95 -16.74 -4.60
C ARG A 62 12.14 -16.43 -5.51
N LYS A 63 12.00 -16.42 -6.84
CA LYS A 63 13.15 -16.09 -7.71
C LYS A 63 13.40 -14.58 -7.88
N SER A 64 12.72 -13.72 -7.11
CA SER A 64 12.77 -12.26 -7.26
C SER A 64 13.81 -11.61 -6.35
N GLY A 65 14.30 -10.43 -6.74
CA GLY A 65 15.35 -9.70 -6.03
C GLY A 65 16.75 -9.94 -6.62
N PRO A 66 17.82 -9.54 -5.92
CA PRO A 66 17.80 -8.79 -4.66
C PRO A 66 17.28 -7.36 -4.83
N GLY A 67 16.85 -6.73 -3.74
CA GLY A 67 16.39 -5.34 -3.76
C GLY A 67 15.92 -4.83 -2.41
N ARG A 68 15.84 -3.51 -2.27
CA ARG A 68 15.29 -2.86 -1.08
C ARG A 68 13.77 -3.02 -1.05
N VAL A 69 13.25 -3.42 0.11
CA VAL A 69 11.82 -3.47 0.42
C VAL A 69 11.47 -2.30 1.32
N ILE A 70 10.34 -1.66 1.03
CA ILE A 70 9.74 -0.59 1.84
C ILE A 70 8.25 -0.89 1.98
N TYR A 71 7.78 -0.83 3.21
CA TYR A 71 6.38 -0.91 3.58
C TYR A 71 5.93 0.41 4.20
N GLU A 72 4.74 0.86 3.79
CA GLU A 72 4.15 2.10 4.29
C GLU A 72 2.66 1.87 4.58
N ILE A 73 2.19 2.31 5.74
CA ILE A 73 0.78 2.26 6.11
C ILE A 73 0.27 3.69 6.23
N SER A 74 -0.90 3.97 5.64
CA SER A 74 -1.50 5.30 5.64
C SER A 74 -3.02 5.23 5.72
N GLY A 75 -3.65 6.37 6.00
CA GLY A 75 -5.11 6.46 6.14
C GLY A 75 -5.65 6.08 7.52
N ALA A 76 -4.77 5.96 8.53
CA ALA A 76 -5.22 5.78 9.90
C ALA A 76 -5.91 7.05 10.42
N PRO A 77 -7.12 6.95 11.00
CA PRO A 77 -7.78 8.08 11.64
C PRO A 77 -7.05 8.50 12.92
N GLU A 78 -7.42 9.65 13.45
CA GLU A 78 -7.03 10.03 14.81
C GLU A 78 -7.51 8.96 15.82
N GLY A 79 -6.66 8.61 16.78
CA GLY A 79 -6.94 7.58 17.77
C GLY A 79 -6.69 6.14 17.30
N LEU A 80 -6.21 5.92 16.07
CA LEU A 80 -5.70 4.61 15.62
C LEU A 80 -4.21 4.72 15.25
N GLU A 81 -3.35 4.18 16.11
CA GLU A 81 -1.90 4.15 15.87
C GLU A 81 -1.53 2.84 15.17
N VAL A 82 -0.80 2.93 14.05
CA VAL A 82 -0.40 1.76 13.27
C VAL A 82 1.07 1.85 12.87
N THR A 83 1.83 0.82 13.19
CA THR A 83 3.26 0.71 12.87
C THR A 83 3.54 -0.63 12.20
N ILE A 84 4.68 -0.73 11.49
CA ILE A 84 5.16 -1.99 10.92
C ILE A 84 6.66 -2.13 11.12
N GLU A 85 7.11 -3.29 11.61
CA GLU A 85 8.52 -3.57 11.89
C GLU A 85 8.95 -4.96 11.40
N PRO A 86 10.07 -5.08 10.65
CA PRO A 86 10.77 -3.99 9.99
C PRO A 86 9.93 -3.41 8.84
N SER A 87 9.84 -2.09 8.76
CA SER A 87 9.21 -1.39 7.62
C SER A 87 10.11 -1.34 6.38
N GLN A 88 11.40 -1.60 6.54
CA GLN A 88 12.37 -1.49 5.47
C GLN A 88 13.54 -2.46 5.68
N PHE A 89 13.91 -3.20 4.64
CA PHE A 89 15.02 -4.15 4.69
C PHE A 89 15.54 -4.49 3.28
N MET A 90 16.68 -5.19 3.22
CA MET A 90 17.22 -5.71 1.96
C MET A 90 16.79 -7.17 1.78
N ALA A 91 16.06 -7.44 0.71
CA ALA A 91 15.55 -8.78 0.42
C ALA A 91 16.42 -9.48 -0.63
N GLN A 92 16.68 -10.77 -0.41
CA GLN A 92 17.40 -11.66 -1.31
C GLN A 92 16.43 -12.65 -1.97
N PRO A 93 16.72 -13.15 -3.17
CA PRO A 93 15.99 -14.27 -3.75
C PRO A 93 15.96 -15.48 -2.81
N GLU A 94 14.91 -16.27 -2.95
CA GLU A 94 14.68 -17.57 -2.31
C GLU A 94 14.67 -17.53 -0.79
N THR A 95 14.22 -16.39 -0.25
CA THR A 95 14.17 -16.12 1.18
C THR A 95 12.77 -15.68 1.59
N VAL A 96 12.41 -15.98 2.83
CA VAL A 96 11.15 -15.54 3.45
C VAL A 96 11.49 -14.51 4.52
N TYR A 97 10.76 -13.40 4.50
CA TYR A 97 10.90 -12.30 5.48
C TYR A 97 9.60 -12.11 6.23
N HIS A 98 9.71 -11.79 7.51
CA HIS A 98 8.57 -11.50 8.38
C HIS A 98 8.65 -10.05 8.86
N SER A 99 7.51 -9.39 8.84
CA SER A 99 7.27 -8.10 9.48
C SER A 99 5.99 -8.19 10.30
N THR A 100 5.88 -7.37 11.33
CA THR A 100 4.68 -7.34 12.17
C THR A 100 4.09 -5.94 12.11
N ILE A 101 2.81 -5.87 11.76
CA ILE A 101 2.02 -4.65 11.89
C ILE A 101 1.46 -4.63 13.30
N THR A 102 1.63 -3.53 14.03
CA THR A 102 1.01 -3.32 15.34
C THR A 102 -0.04 -2.23 15.22
N ILE A 103 -1.27 -2.53 15.65
CA ILE A 103 -2.43 -1.65 15.61
C ILE A 103 -2.87 -1.41 17.04
N LYS A 104 -2.95 -0.14 17.43
CA LYS A 104 -3.38 0.29 18.75
C LYS A 104 -4.52 1.28 18.63
N ALA A 105 -5.68 0.87 19.15
CA ALA A 105 -6.86 1.71 19.23
C ALA A 105 -6.84 2.50 20.53
N SER A 106 -7.08 3.80 20.46
CA SER A 106 -7.33 4.61 21.66
C SER A 106 -8.67 4.22 22.30
N PRO A 107 -8.86 4.43 23.61
CA PRO A 107 -10.14 4.16 24.28
C PRO A 107 -11.31 5.03 23.78
N GLU A 108 -11.02 6.17 23.16
CA GLU A 108 -12.01 7.13 22.65
C GLU A 108 -12.34 6.92 21.17
N LEU A 109 -11.67 5.98 20.50
CA LEU A 109 -11.89 5.69 19.09
C LEU A 109 -13.31 5.17 18.89
N ALA A 110 -14.08 5.84 18.05
CA ALA A 110 -15.45 5.44 17.75
C ALA A 110 -15.48 4.04 17.10
N PRO A 111 -16.45 3.19 17.46
CA PRO A 111 -16.68 1.93 16.75
C PRO A 111 -16.94 2.18 15.25
N GLY A 112 -16.43 1.29 14.40
CA GLY A 112 -16.55 1.44 12.96
C GLY A 112 -15.53 0.64 12.16
N GLU A 113 -15.67 0.71 10.84
CA GLU A 113 -14.75 0.11 9.87
C GLU A 113 -13.76 1.15 9.38
N TYR A 114 -12.46 0.90 9.59
CA TYR A 114 -11.38 1.77 9.13
C TYR A 114 -10.53 1.05 8.09
N ARG A 115 -10.50 1.59 6.87
CA ARG A 115 -9.75 1.01 5.76
C ARG A 115 -8.41 1.72 5.57
N LEU A 116 -7.33 1.02 5.92
CA LEU A 116 -5.96 1.51 5.83
C LEU A 116 -5.35 1.11 4.50
N SER A 117 -4.54 2.00 3.92
CA SER A 117 -3.76 1.72 2.71
C SER A 117 -2.40 1.13 3.10
N PHE A 118 -2.05 -0.02 2.53
CA PHE A 118 -0.80 -0.71 2.76
C PHE A 118 0.07 -0.69 1.49
N GLY A 119 0.97 0.29 1.41
CA GLY A 119 1.92 0.46 0.33
C GLY A 119 3.09 -0.51 0.43
N GLN A 120 3.43 -1.14 -0.68
CA GLN A 120 4.50 -2.11 -0.80
C GLN A 120 5.38 -1.77 -1.99
N ASN A 121 6.68 -1.61 -1.75
CA ASN A 121 7.65 -1.38 -2.79
C ASN A 121 8.82 -2.36 -2.63
N PHE A 122 9.02 -3.22 -3.61
CA PHE A 122 10.18 -4.09 -3.71
C PHE A 122 10.96 -3.69 -4.97
N GLU A 123 12.09 -3.00 -4.76
CA GLU A 123 12.89 -2.37 -5.80
C GLU A 123 13.11 -3.28 -7.02
N LYS A 124 12.77 -2.80 -8.21
CA LYS A 124 12.90 -3.51 -9.51
C LYS A 124 12.09 -4.82 -9.62
N VAL A 125 11.31 -5.18 -8.60
CA VAL A 125 10.44 -6.36 -8.59
C VAL A 125 8.99 -5.96 -8.76
N PHE A 126 8.43 -5.19 -7.82
CA PHE A 126 7.05 -4.69 -7.89
C PHE A 126 6.85 -3.43 -7.03
N SER A 127 5.79 -2.68 -7.36
CA SER A 127 5.21 -1.67 -6.49
C SER A 127 3.69 -1.85 -6.51
N GLY A 128 3.06 -1.84 -5.33
CA GLY A 128 1.64 -2.11 -5.18
C GLY A 128 1.06 -1.49 -3.91
N VAL A 129 -0.26 -1.42 -3.87
CA VAL A 129 -1.03 -0.95 -2.71
C VAL A 129 -2.09 -1.99 -2.41
N GLY A 130 -2.06 -2.54 -1.19
CA GLY A 130 -3.11 -3.34 -0.60
C GLY A 130 -3.93 -2.53 0.40
N TYR A 131 -4.90 -3.18 1.05
CA TYR A 131 -5.69 -2.57 2.10
C TYR A 131 -5.78 -3.50 3.31
N ILE A 132 -5.85 -2.90 4.50
CA ILE A 132 -6.11 -3.60 5.76
C ILE A 132 -7.34 -2.95 6.40
N THR A 133 -8.33 -3.76 6.73
CA THR A 133 -9.60 -3.31 7.32
C THR A 133 -9.57 -3.54 8.83
N VAL A 134 -9.62 -2.47 9.62
CA VAL A 134 -9.68 -2.53 11.07
C VAL A 134 -11.12 -2.29 11.51
N ASN A 135 -11.75 -3.32 12.08
CA ASN A 135 -13.09 -3.24 12.65
C ASN A 135 -12.97 -2.95 14.14
N VAL A 136 -13.44 -1.78 14.58
CA VAL A 136 -13.45 -1.39 15.99
C VAL A 136 -14.83 -1.68 16.58
N GLU A 137 -14.84 -2.53 17.61
CA GLU A 137 -16.04 -3.01 18.31
C GLU A 137 -16.19 -2.41 19.72
#